data_AF-A0AAW1LEX0-F1
#
_entry.id   AF-A0AAW1LEX0-F1
#
_cell.length_a   1.000
_cell.length_b   1.000
_cell.length_c   1.000
_cell.angle_alpha   90.00
_cell.angle_beta   90.00
_cell.angle_gamma   90.00
#
_symmetry.space_group_name_H-M   'P 1'
#
loop_
_entity.id
_entity.type
_entity.pdbx_description
1 polymer ?
#
loop_
_entity_poly.entity_id
_entity_poly.type
_entity_poly.pdbx_seq_one_letter_code
_entity_poly.pdbx_strand_id
1 'polypeptide(L)'
;MLELLHTSEDLVISAAVPQGSILGPLRFLLYFNDIYSIMTPEIDFSYLTINYANETTFLVDDVSIEAIRDKWYAALRNIEDWLHCNNLNVSIEAIRDKWYAALRNIEDWLHCNNLNINHSKTLTILFKAKDR
;
A
#
# COMPACT_ATOMS: atom_id res chain seq x y z
N MET A 1 15.40 53.61 8.84
CA MET A 1 14.72 52.92 9.96
C MET A 1 13.43 52.36 9.38
N LEU A 2 13.25 51.08 9.02
CA LEU A 2 13.97 49.83 9.28
C LEU A 2 13.94 49.00 7.97
N GLU A 3 15.06 48.39 7.58
CA GLU A 3 15.08 47.28 6.61
C GLU A 3 14.70 46.00 7.37
N LEU A 4 13.56 45.40 7.02
CA LEU A 4 13.17 44.08 7.50
C LEU A 4 14.00 43.02 6.77
N LEU A 5 15.20 42.75 7.29
CA LEU A 5 15.98 41.57 6.93
C LEU A 5 15.33 40.35 7.59
N HIS A 6 14.47 39.66 6.85
CA HIS A 6 14.01 38.32 7.21
C HIS A 6 15.13 37.32 6.89
N THR A 7 16.05 37.13 7.83
CA THR A 7 17.01 36.01 7.76
C THR A 7 16.30 34.75 8.21
N SER A 8 16.08 33.80 7.28
CA SER A 8 15.70 32.42 7.63
C SER A 8 16.88 31.77 8.32
N GLU A 9 16.66 31.13 9.47
CA GLU A 9 17.65 30.25 10.07
C GLU A 9 17.73 28.94 9.25
N ASP A 10 18.94 28.43 9.04
CA ASP A 10 19.14 27.14 8.36
C ASP A 10 18.66 26.00 9.29
N LEU A 11 17.53 25.39 8.95
CA LEU A 11 17.04 24.21 9.66
C LEU A 11 17.84 22.98 9.21
N VAL A 12 18.61 22.39 10.13
CA VAL A 12 19.31 21.14 9.87
C VAL A 12 18.28 20.01 9.72
N ILE A 13 18.15 19.50 8.50
CA ILE A 13 17.32 18.33 8.20
C ILE A 13 18.14 17.08 8.47
N SER A 14 17.84 16.38 9.57
CA SER A 14 18.52 15.14 9.96
C SER A 14 17.99 13.89 9.24
N ALA A 15 16.74 13.91 8.78
CA ALA A 15 16.06 12.77 8.19
C ALA A 15 15.05 13.19 7.10
N ALA A 16 15.55 13.75 5.99
CA ALA A 16 14.79 13.88 4.74
C ALA A 16 15.75 14.14 3.56
N VAL A 17 15.23 14.06 2.34
CA VAL A 17 15.93 14.54 1.15
C VAL A 17 15.23 15.82 0.66
N PRO A 18 15.98 16.91 0.33
CA PRO A 18 15.38 18.13 -0.21
C PRO A 18 14.56 17.87 -1.47
N GLN A 19 13.39 18.52 -1.57
CA GLN A 19 12.56 18.47 -2.76
C GLN A 19 13.33 19.01 -3.97
N GLY A 20 13.22 18.35 -5.13
CA GLY A 20 13.99 18.69 -6.33
C GLY A 20 15.39 18.07 -6.39
N SER A 21 15.79 17.30 -5.38
CA SER A 21 17.02 16.51 -5.43
C SER A 21 16.91 15.37 -6.45
N ILE A 22 17.85 15.31 -7.39
CA ILE A 22 17.98 14.22 -8.36
C ILE A 22 18.22 12.87 -7.66
N LEU A 23 18.82 12.88 -6.46
CA LEU A 23 19.07 11.68 -5.67
C LEU A 23 17.89 11.26 -4.78
N GLY A 24 16.87 12.11 -4.64
CA GLY A 24 15.67 11.81 -3.83
C GLY A 24 14.97 10.51 -4.26
N PRO A 25 14.61 10.35 -5.55
CA PRO A 25 13.98 9.12 -6.03
C PRO A 25 14.83 7.87 -5.81
N LEU A 26 16.16 7.94 -6.03
CA LEU A 26 17.05 6.81 -5.82
C LEU A 26 17.14 6.40 -4.34
N ARG A 27 17.26 7.39 -3.44
CA ARG A 27 17.28 7.13 -2.00
C ARG A 27 15.96 6.56 -1.50
N PHE A 28 14.83 7.06 -2.02
CA PHE A 28 13.52 6.50 -1.74
C PHE A 28 13.46 5.03 -2.14
N LEU A 29 13.88 4.68 -3.36
CA LEU A 29 13.88 3.29 -3.83
C LEU A 29 14.72 2.40 -2.93
N LEU A 30 15.95 2.80 -2.58
CA LEU A 30 16.82 1.99 -1.71
C LEU A 30 16.23 1.77 -0.31
N TYR A 31 15.64 2.82 0.26
CA TYR A 31 15.03 2.75 1.58
C TYR A 31 13.74 1.90 1.57
N PHE A 32 12.86 2.13 0.59
CA PHE A 32 11.57 1.48 0.51
C PHE A 32 11.67 0.02 0.02
N ASN A 33 12.71 -0.34 -0.71
CA ASN A 33 12.92 -1.71 -1.19
C ASN A 33 13.15 -2.72 -0.04
N ASP A 34 13.32 -2.28 1.20
CA ASP A 34 13.29 -3.16 2.37
C ASP A 34 11.88 -3.70 2.69
N ILE A 35 10.83 -3.12 2.12
CA ILE A 35 9.44 -3.57 2.35
C ILE A 35 9.21 -5.04 1.96
N TYR A 36 10.01 -5.58 1.05
CA TYR A 36 9.96 -7.00 0.68
C TYR A 36 10.37 -7.94 1.82
N SER A 37 11.02 -7.44 2.88
CA SER A 37 11.37 -8.21 4.08
C SER A 37 10.16 -8.71 4.86
N ILE A 38 8.99 -8.08 4.67
CA ILE A 38 7.75 -8.45 5.34
C ILE A 38 7.01 -9.62 4.67
N MET A 39 7.47 -10.04 3.48
CA MET A 39 6.89 -11.13 2.72
C MET A 39 7.34 -12.47 3.31
N THR A 40 6.38 -13.30 3.70
CA THR A 40 6.61 -14.66 4.22
C THR A 40 5.99 -15.68 3.26
N PRO A 41 6.28 -16.98 3.35
CA PRO A 41 5.61 -17.99 2.53
C PRO A 41 4.07 -17.96 2.62
N GLU A 42 3.53 -17.52 3.77
CA GLU A 42 2.10 -17.35 4.03
C GLU A 42 1.56 -16.01 3.49
N ILE A 43 2.44 -15.02 3.40
CA ILE A 43 2.17 -13.66 2.89
C ILE A 43 3.04 -13.46 1.65
N ASP A 44 2.88 -14.38 0.70
CA ASP A 44 3.67 -14.37 -0.51
C ASP A 44 3.05 -13.38 -1.51
N PHE A 45 3.51 -12.13 -1.44
CA PHE A 45 3.21 -11.07 -2.40
C PHE A 45 4.20 -11.03 -3.56
N SER A 46 5.06 -12.04 -3.71
CA SER A 46 6.23 -12.03 -4.60
C SER A 46 5.92 -11.69 -6.05
N TYR A 47 4.67 -11.89 -6.50
CA TYR A 47 4.29 -11.65 -7.88
C TYR A 47 3.68 -10.28 -8.16
N LEU A 48 3.31 -9.47 -7.16
CA LEU A 48 2.40 -8.37 -7.45
C LEU A 48 2.40 -7.19 -6.45
N THR A 49 3.53 -6.90 -5.81
CA THR A 49 3.73 -5.58 -5.19
C THR A 49 4.17 -4.58 -6.25
N ILE A 50 3.28 -3.68 -6.65
CA ILE A 50 3.61 -2.61 -7.60
C ILE A 50 4.00 -1.38 -6.79
N ASN A 51 5.30 -1.08 -6.78
CA ASN A 51 5.86 0.12 -6.17
C ASN A 51 6.11 1.18 -7.25
N TYR A 52 5.40 2.29 -7.17
CA TYR A 52 5.63 3.47 -8.00
C TYR A 52 5.84 4.70 -7.11
N ALA A 53 7.09 5.03 -6.83
CA ALA A 53 7.45 6.06 -5.85
C ALA A 53 6.67 5.84 -4.54
N ASN A 54 5.95 6.86 -4.05
CA ASN A 54 5.16 6.81 -2.83
C ASN A 54 3.84 6.03 -2.95
N GLU A 55 3.52 5.47 -4.12
CA GLU A 55 2.33 4.65 -4.34
C GLU A 55 2.70 3.17 -4.38
N THR A 56 2.31 2.44 -3.33
CA THR A 56 2.49 0.99 -3.24
C THR A 56 1.14 0.31 -3.30
N THR A 57 1.01 -0.65 -4.21
CA THR A 57 -0.16 -1.53 -4.31
C THR A 57 0.22 -2.93 -3.88
N PHE A 58 -0.45 -3.43 -2.85
CA PHE A 58 -0.39 -4.83 -2.42
C PHE A 58 -1.57 -5.59 -3.02
N LEU A 59 -1.30 -6.76 -3.59
CA LEU A 59 -2.33 -7.59 -4.21
C LEU A 59 -2.37 -8.93 -3.48
N VAL A 60 -3.57 -9.29 -3.03
CA VAL A 60 -3.85 -10.50 -2.25
C VAL A 60 -4.75 -11.40 -3.08
N ASP A 61 -4.35 -12.64 -3.25
CA ASP A 61 -5.17 -13.71 -3.81
C ASP A 61 -5.33 -14.86 -2.81
N ASP A 62 -6.47 -15.54 -2.91
CA ASP A 62 -6.71 -16.80 -2.23
C ASP A 62 -7.95 -17.49 -2.84
N VAL A 63 -8.25 -18.71 -2.38
CA VAL A 63 -9.36 -19.51 -2.85
C VAL A 63 -10.72 -18.96 -2.42
N SER A 64 -10.83 -18.21 -1.32
CA SER A 64 -12.10 -17.64 -0.85
C SER A 64 -11.97 -16.21 -0.33
N ILE A 65 -13.09 -15.50 -0.23
CA ILE A 65 -13.13 -14.13 0.32
C ILE A 65 -12.65 -14.12 1.78
N GLU A 66 -13.01 -15.13 2.57
CA GLU A 66 -12.59 -15.28 3.96
C GLU A 66 -11.08 -15.49 4.05
N ALA A 67 -10.51 -16.35 3.20
CA ALA A 67 -9.07 -16.57 3.16
C ALA A 67 -8.31 -15.31 2.69
N ILE A 68 -8.81 -14.61 1.68
CA ILE A 68 -8.29 -13.30 1.25
C ILE A 68 -8.30 -12.30 2.41
N ARG A 69 -9.39 -12.25 3.19
CA ARG A 69 -9.51 -11.36 4.34
C ARG A 69 -8.52 -11.71 5.44
N ASP A 70 -8.37 -12.98 5.78
CA ASP A 70 -7.45 -13.44 6.82
C ASP A 70 -5.99 -13.17 6.42
N LYS A 71 -5.63 -13.45 5.16
CA LYS A 71 -4.32 -13.15 4.57
C LYS A 71 -4.04 -11.63 4.56
N TRP A 72 -5.04 -10.81 4.23
CA TRP A 72 -4.92 -9.35 4.28
C TRP A 72 -4.68 -8.83 5.70
N TYR A 73 -5.37 -9.35 6.72
CA TYR A 73 -5.11 -8.92 8.10
C TYR A 73 -3.72 -9.32 8.59
N ALA A 74 -3.23 -10.49 8.22
CA ALA A 74 -1.87 -10.90 8.54
C ALA A 74 -0.85 -9.96 7.88
N ALA A 75 -1.04 -9.65 6.60
CA ALA A 75 -0.20 -8.70 5.88
C ALA A 75 -0.24 -7.28 6.48
N LEU A 76 -1.43 -6.79 6.84
CA LEU A 76 -1.60 -5.44 7.40
C LEU A 76 -0.82 -5.27 8.70
N ARG A 77 -0.74 -6.31 9.54
CA ARG A 77 0.08 -6.31 10.76
C ARG A 77 1.56 -6.17 10.44
N ASN A 78 2.06 -6.97 9.48
CA ASN A 78 3.47 -6.88 9.09
C ASN A 78 3.81 -5.52 8.46
N ILE A 79 2.88 -4.93 7.68
CA ILE A 79 3.02 -3.59 7.12
C ILE A 79 3.08 -2.54 8.24
N GLU A 80 2.18 -2.63 9.22
CA GLU A 80 2.15 -1.73 10.38
C GLU A 80 3.45 -1.80 11.19
N ASP A 81 3.94 -3.01 11.49
CA ASP A 81 5.19 -3.21 12.19
C ASP A 81 6.40 -2.67 11.41
N TRP A 82 6.44 -2.87 10.08
CA TRP A 82 7.50 -2.35 9.23
C TRP A 82 7.48 -0.83 9.14
N LEU A 83 6.29 -0.21 9.01
CA LEU A 83 6.13 1.25 9.03
C LEU A 83 6.63 1.84 10.35
N HIS A 84 6.28 1.22 11.48
CA HIS A 84 6.76 1.61 12.80
C HIS A 84 8.29 1.48 12.91
N CYS A 85 8.87 0.35 12.49
CA CYS A 85 10.32 0.12 12.50
C CYS A 85 11.08 1.13 11.62
N ASN A 86 10.47 1.54 10.51
CA ASN A 86 11.05 2.49 9.56
C ASN A 86 10.71 3.95 9.88
N ASN A 87 9.97 4.22 10.95
CA ASN A 87 9.57 5.56 11.38
C ASN A 87 8.75 6.31 10.32
N LEU A 88 7.91 5.57 9.60
CA LEU A 88 6.98 6.06 8.59
C LEU A 88 5.59 6.27 9.20
N ASN A 89 5.03 7.46 9.00
CA ASN A 89 3.72 7.80 9.54
C ASN A 89 2.64 7.68 8.46
N VAL A 90 2.08 6.47 8.33
CA VAL A 90 1.00 6.15 7.38
C VAL A 90 -0.26 5.77 8.17
N SER A 91 -1.42 6.25 7.75
CA SER A 91 -2.70 5.91 8.37
C SER A 91 -3.13 4.47 8.02
N ILE A 92 -2.90 3.54 8.95
CA ILE A 92 -3.39 2.15 8.86
C ILE A 92 -4.91 2.10 8.77
N GLU A 93 -5.60 3.00 9.48
CA GLU A 93 -7.07 3.10 9.42
C GLU A 93 -7.56 3.43 8.02
N ALA A 94 -6.94 4.40 7.34
CA ALA A 94 -7.31 4.75 5.97
C ALA A 94 -7.04 3.61 4.97
N ILE A 95 -5.97 2.84 5.16
CA ILE A 95 -5.68 1.65 4.35
C ILE A 95 -6.77 0.60 4.55
N ARG A 96 -7.14 0.34 5.80
CA ARG A 96 -8.17 -0.63 6.18
C ARG A 96 -9.55 -0.25 5.63
N ASP A 97 -9.91 1.02 5.71
CA ASP A 97 -11.20 1.52 5.20
C ASP A 97 -11.32 1.39 3.69
N LYS A 98 -10.23 1.70 2.95
CA LYS A 98 -10.16 1.47 1.50
C LYS A 98 -10.35 0.00 1.14
N TRP A 99 -9.70 -0.89 1.89
CA TRP A 99 -9.85 -2.33 1.71
C TRP A 99 -11.30 -2.80 1.93
N TYR A 100 -11.93 -2.41 3.05
CA TYR A 100 -13.31 -2.79 3.32
C TYR A 100 -14.29 -2.27 2.26
N ALA A 101 -14.10 -1.04 1.79
CA ALA A 101 -14.91 -0.49 0.71
C ALA A 101 -14.76 -1.30 -0.58
N ALA A 102 -13.54 -1.72 -0.93
CA ALA A 102 -13.29 -2.55 -2.09
C ALA A 102 -13.94 -3.94 -1.95
N LEU A 103 -13.81 -4.58 -0.78
CA LEU A 103 -14.39 -5.89 -0.53
C LEU A 103 -15.92 -5.85 -0.62
N ARG A 104 -16.53 -4.85 0.01
CA ARG A 104 -17.99 -4.64 -0.03
C ARG A 104 -18.48 -4.43 -1.46
N ASN A 105 -17.76 -3.65 -2.28
CA ASN A 105 -18.14 -3.45 -3.68
C ASN A 105 -18.14 -4.77 -4.47
N ILE A 106 -17.20 -5.68 -4.18
CA ILE A 106 -17.14 -7.00 -4.81
C ILE A 106 -18.32 -7.86 -4.35
N GLU A 107 -18.58 -7.91 -3.04
CA GLU A 107 -19.70 -8.66 -2.47
C GLU A 107 -21.05 -8.16 -3.03
N ASP A 108 -21.27 -6.84 -3.03
CA ASP A 108 -22.47 -6.20 -3.57
C ASP A 108 -22.62 -6.53 -5.06
N TRP A 109 -21.54 -6.47 -5.84
CA TRP A 109 -21.56 -6.82 -7.26
C TRP A 109 -21.91 -8.29 -7.51
N LEU A 110 -21.31 -9.22 -6.78
CA LEU A 110 -21.62 -10.66 -6.88
C LEU A 110 -23.10 -10.91 -6.57
N HIS A 111 -23.59 -10.30 -5.49
CA HIS A 111 -24.98 -10.39 -5.07
C HIS A 111 -25.94 -9.86 -6.15
N CYS A 112 -25.67 -8.65 -6.67
CA CYS A 112 -26.52 -8.02 -7.69
C CYS A 112 -26.59 -8.80 -9.00
N ASN A 113 -25.52 -9.53 -9.33
CA ASN A 113 -25.46 -10.35 -10.55
C ASN A 113 -25.84 -11.81 -10.31
N ASN A 114 -26.29 -12.17 -9.08
CA ASN A 114 -26.61 -13.53 -8.68
C ASN A 114 -25.48 -14.53 -9.00
N LEU A 115 -24.24 -14.08 -8.82
CA LEU A 115 -23.03 -14.85 -9.11
C LEU A 115 -22.54 -15.50 -7.82
N ASN A 116 -22.27 -16.81 -7.90
CA ASN A 116 -21.49 -17.52 -6.90
C ASN A 116 -20.11 -17.83 -7.48
N ILE A 117 -19.05 -17.50 -6.73
CA ILE A 117 -17.69 -17.80 -7.16
C ILE A 117 -17.50 -19.32 -7.07
N ASN A 118 -17.17 -19.94 -8.21
CA ASN A 118 -16.76 -21.33 -8.22
C ASN A 118 -15.25 -21.41 -8.01
N HIS A 119 -14.85 -21.67 -6.78
CA HIS A 119 -13.46 -21.70 -6.33
C HIS A 119 -12.61 -22.78 -7.04
N SER A 120 -13.24 -23.81 -7.64
CA SER A 120 -12.52 -24.86 -8.40
C SER A 120 -12.22 -24.48 -9.86
N LYS A 121 -12.83 -23.42 -10.39
CA LYS A 121 -12.72 -23.02 -11.81
C LYS A 121 -12.28 -21.58 -12.03
N THR A 122 -12.30 -20.77 -10.98
CA THR A 122 -12.03 -19.33 -11.07
C THR A 122 -10.56 -19.08 -10.76
N LEU A 123 -9.73 -18.93 -11.80
CA LEU A 123 -8.30 -18.63 -11.63
C LEU A 123 -8.00 -17.15 -11.33
N THR A 124 -8.78 -16.22 -11.89
CA THR A 124 -8.56 -14.78 -11.70
C THR A 124 -9.84 -14.01 -12.03
N ILE A 125 -10.20 -13.01 -11.22
CA ILE A 125 -11.23 -12.02 -11.55
C ILE A 125 -10.54 -10.67 -11.70
N LEU A 126 -10.41 -10.18 -12.93
CA LEU A 126 -9.78 -8.89 -13.22
C LEU A 126 -10.88 -7.83 -13.36
N PHE A 127 -10.96 -6.90 -12.42
CA PHE A 127 -11.83 -5.73 -12.55
C PHE A 127 -11.08 -4.60 -13.25
N LYS A 128 -11.63 -4.10 -14.36
CA LYS A 128 -11.20 -2.83 -14.97
C LYS A 128 -12.37 -1.84 -14.88
N ALA A 129 -12.14 -0.69 -14.25
CA ALA A 129 -13.10 0.40 -14.35
C ALA A 129 -13.20 0.86 -15.80
N LYS A 130 -14.41 1.14 -16.28
CA LYS A 130 -14.60 1.76 -17.59
C LYS A 130 -14.08 3.20 -17.48
N ASP A 131 -12.97 3.49 -18.15
CA ASP A 131 -12.41 4.84 -18.27
C ASP A 131 -13.54 5.80 -18.67
N ARG A 132 -13.77 6.84 -17.86
CA ARG A 132 -14.79 7.88 -18.10
C ARG A 132 -14.29 8.90 -19.09
#